data_AF-A0AAE8ZK13-F1
#
_entry.id   AF-A0AAE8ZK13-F1
#
_cell.length_a   1.000
_cell.length_b   1.000
_cell.length_c   1.000
_cell.angle_alpha   90.00
_cell.angle_beta   90.00
_cell.angle_gamma   90.00
#
_symmetry.space_group_name_H-M   'P 1'
#
loop_
_entity.id
_entity.type
_entity.pdbx_description
1 polymer ?
#
loop_
_entity_poly.entity_id
_entity_poly.type
_entity_poly.pdbx_seq_one_letter_code
_entity_poly.pdbx_strand_id
1 'polypeptide(L)'
;MLENAKNSLELSGKEVVEGILSPVSIMYGKSTLIGSNHRLAMTEAAVKSSDWLRADGWECSQPVWTTTLNVLKHHQQEVKIRLGPDVEVLLLVGGDVVETFDKYNADGSLVWNLEDVQEIVSIGLVVQPRPGSDPEETLKNLDFLGWTQNVYVIKNVIASNVISSTSLRAAIKEHRSIKYTTPDEVITYIKEHNLYE
;
A
#
# COMPACT_ATOMS: atom_id res chain seq x y z
N MET A 1 -9.44 0.73 -1.48
CA MET A 1 -8.34 0.84 -2.48
C MET A 1 -8.19 -0.46 -3.23
N LEU A 2 -7.90 -1.58 -2.56
CA LEU A 2 -7.79 -2.90 -3.18
C LEU A 2 -9.03 -3.30 -4.01
N GLU A 3 -10.24 -3.14 -3.47
CA GLU A 3 -11.48 -3.41 -4.24
C GLU A 3 -11.60 -2.57 -5.53
N ASN A 4 -11.27 -1.27 -5.46
CA ASN A 4 -11.28 -0.39 -6.65
C ASN A 4 -10.22 -0.83 -7.67
N ALA A 5 -9.04 -1.25 -7.20
CA ALA A 5 -7.96 -1.75 -8.04
C ALA A 5 -8.36 -3.05 -8.75
N LYS A 6 -8.90 -4.02 -8.00
CA LYS A 6 -9.43 -5.28 -8.52
C LYS A 6 -10.44 -5.04 -9.63
N ASN A 7 -11.49 -4.28 -9.35
CA ASN A 7 -12.52 -3.95 -10.33
C ASN A 7 -11.94 -3.26 -11.57
N SER A 8 -11.01 -2.33 -11.40
CA SER A 8 -10.39 -1.62 -12.53
C SER A 8 -9.55 -2.53 -13.41
N LEU A 9 -8.81 -3.47 -12.83
CA LEU A 9 -8.00 -4.45 -13.57
C LEU A 9 -8.90 -5.46 -14.28
N GLU A 10 -9.95 -5.96 -13.62
CA GLU A 10 -10.90 -6.91 -14.20
C GLU A 10 -11.68 -6.32 -15.37
N LEU A 11 -12.10 -5.05 -15.26
CA LEU A 11 -12.71 -4.32 -16.38
C LEU A 11 -11.75 -4.13 -17.58
N SER A 12 -10.43 -4.19 -17.33
CA SER A 12 -9.40 -4.15 -18.38
C SER A 12 -9.11 -5.53 -19.00
N GLY A 13 -9.80 -6.58 -18.57
CA GLY A 13 -9.64 -7.95 -19.06
C GLY A 13 -8.57 -8.77 -18.34
N LYS A 14 -8.08 -8.31 -17.18
CA LYS A 14 -7.17 -9.10 -16.31
C LYS A 14 -7.97 -9.92 -15.31
N GLU A 15 -7.37 -10.99 -14.79
CA GLU A 15 -7.90 -11.73 -13.65
C GLU A 15 -7.08 -11.38 -12.40
N VAL A 16 -7.77 -10.95 -11.33
CA VAL A 16 -7.10 -10.63 -10.06
C VAL A 16 -7.31 -11.77 -9.09
N VAL A 17 -6.25 -12.56 -8.90
CA VAL A 17 -6.28 -13.78 -8.10
C VAL A 17 -6.02 -13.56 -6.61
N GLU A 18 -5.29 -12.49 -6.26
CA GLU A 18 -4.92 -12.20 -4.87
C GLU A 18 -4.58 -10.71 -4.67
N GLY A 19 -4.80 -10.20 -3.46
CA GLY A 19 -4.28 -8.92 -2.99
C GLY A 19 -3.52 -9.08 -1.67
N ILE A 20 -2.35 -8.44 -1.58
CA ILE A 20 -1.43 -8.60 -0.45
C ILE A 20 -1.34 -7.26 0.29
N LEU A 21 -1.57 -7.29 1.60
CA LEU A 21 -1.26 -6.18 2.49
C LEU A 21 0.03 -6.51 3.24
N SER A 22 1.10 -5.77 2.96
CA SER A 22 2.41 -5.89 3.61
C SER A 22 2.63 -4.71 4.57
N PRO A 23 2.52 -4.89 5.89
CA PRO A 23 2.82 -3.83 6.83
C PRO A 23 4.31 -3.50 6.84
N VAL A 24 4.65 -2.21 6.87
CA VAL A 24 6.06 -1.77 6.89
C VAL A 24 6.84 -2.29 8.10
N SER A 25 8.15 -2.50 7.99
CA SER A 25 9.00 -2.77 9.16
C SER A 25 9.00 -1.62 10.18
N ILE A 26 9.10 -1.94 11.48
CA ILE A 26 9.29 -0.94 12.55
C ILE A 26 10.55 -0.10 12.32
N MET A 27 11.54 -0.67 11.62
CA MET A 27 12.81 -0.02 11.27
C MET A 27 12.65 1.17 10.32
N TYR A 28 11.45 1.40 9.77
CA TYR A 28 11.12 2.65 9.07
C TYR A 28 11.26 3.89 9.96
N GLY A 29 11.21 3.74 11.29
CA GLY A 29 11.62 4.78 12.22
C GLY A 29 10.64 5.93 12.41
N LYS A 30 9.39 5.80 11.94
CA LYS A 30 8.34 6.81 12.19
C LYS A 30 7.95 6.79 13.68
N SER A 31 8.07 7.94 14.35
CA SER A 31 7.86 8.08 15.81
C SER A 31 6.48 7.62 16.33
N THR A 32 5.46 7.61 15.48
CA THR A 32 4.09 7.19 15.81
C THR A 32 3.78 5.74 15.43
N LEU A 33 4.77 4.99 14.93
CA LEU A 33 4.60 3.63 14.46
C LEU A 33 4.69 2.67 15.66
N ILE A 34 3.59 1.97 15.93
CA ILE A 34 3.57 0.90 16.92
C ILE A 34 4.25 -0.37 16.37
N GLY A 35 4.56 -1.32 17.27
CA GLY A 35 5.25 -2.58 16.93
C GLY A 35 4.65 -3.33 15.74
N SER A 36 5.51 -3.93 14.91
CA SER A 36 5.12 -4.69 13.71
C SER A 36 4.07 -5.77 14.02
N ASN A 37 4.21 -6.50 15.13
CA ASN A 37 3.29 -7.57 15.52
C ASN A 37 1.85 -7.08 15.65
N HIS A 38 1.62 -5.92 16.26
CA HIS A 38 0.28 -5.35 16.39
C HIS A 38 -0.30 -4.94 15.04
N ARG A 39 0.54 -4.35 14.17
CA ARG A 39 0.09 -3.92 12.83
C ARG A 39 -0.22 -5.12 11.95
N LEU A 40 0.59 -6.17 12.01
CA LEU A 40 0.31 -7.43 11.31
C LEU A 40 -0.99 -8.05 11.81
N ALA A 41 -1.17 -8.21 13.12
CA ALA A 41 -2.40 -8.77 13.69
C ALA A 41 -3.65 -7.96 13.32
N MET A 42 -3.58 -6.62 13.35
CA MET A 42 -4.69 -5.79 12.87
C MET A 42 -4.92 -5.92 11.37
N THR A 43 -3.88 -6.13 10.57
CA THR A 43 -4.02 -6.34 9.12
C THR A 43 -4.67 -7.69 8.83
N GLU A 44 -4.26 -8.76 9.53
CA GLU A 44 -4.88 -10.09 9.47
C GLU A 44 -6.36 -10.02 9.87
N ALA A 45 -6.68 -9.30 10.96
CA ALA A 45 -8.05 -9.06 11.38
C ALA A 45 -8.86 -8.31 10.31
N ALA A 46 -8.26 -7.31 9.65
CA ALA A 46 -8.93 -6.49 8.65
C ALA A 46 -9.28 -7.24 7.36
N VAL A 47 -8.48 -8.26 6.99
CA VAL A 47 -8.69 -9.04 5.76
C VAL A 47 -9.42 -10.36 6.01
N LYS A 48 -9.70 -10.71 7.27
CA LYS A 48 -10.27 -12.01 7.66
C LYS A 48 -11.56 -12.37 6.93
N SER A 49 -12.40 -11.39 6.59
CA SER A 49 -13.66 -11.61 5.88
C SER A 49 -13.54 -11.59 4.35
N SER A 50 -12.34 -11.35 3.81
CA SER A 50 -12.09 -11.32 2.37
C SER A 50 -11.72 -12.72 1.87
N ASP A 51 -12.15 -13.03 0.65
CA ASP A 51 -11.84 -14.28 -0.07
C ASP A 51 -10.60 -14.17 -0.97
N TRP A 52 -10.08 -12.96 -1.20
CA TRP A 52 -8.96 -12.70 -2.12
C TRP A 52 -7.83 -11.88 -1.50
N LEU A 53 -8.05 -11.28 -0.32
CA LEU A 53 -7.02 -10.50 0.38
C LEU A 53 -6.34 -11.31 1.46
N ARG A 54 -5.03 -11.11 1.61
CA ARG A 54 -4.25 -11.61 2.74
C ARG A 54 -3.30 -10.57 3.30
N ALA A 55 -2.97 -10.72 4.57
CA ALA A 55 -1.86 -10.02 5.19
C ALA A 55 -0.58 -10.85 5.00
N ASP A 56 0.56 -10.19 4.81
CA ASP A 56 1.86 -10.84 4.77
C ASP A 56 2.83 -10.17 5.75
N GLY A 57 3.45 -10.97 6.60
CA GLY A 57 4.38 -10.52 7.62
C GLY A 57 5.83 -10.39 7.17
N TRP A 58 6.19 -10.78 5.94
CA TRP A 58 7.57 -10.88 5.49
C TRP A 58 8.32 -9.56 5.66
N GLU A 59 7.80 -8.45 5.13
CA GLU A 59 8.44 -7.13 5.24
C GLU A 59 8.62 -6.71 6.71
N CYS A 60 7.56 -6.87 7.50
CA CYS A 60 7.58 -6.43 8.89
C CYS A 60 8.44 -7.30 9.82
N SER A 61 8.80 -8.50 9.35
CA SER A 61 9.69 -9.45 10.04
C SER A 61 11.17 -9.26 9.69
N GLN A 62 11.49 -8.44 8.68
CA GLN A 62 12.87 -8.20 8.29
C GLN A 62 13.65 -7.48 9.40
N PRO A 63 14.92 -7.88 9.67
CA PRO A 63 15.73 -7.30 10.73
C PRO A 63 16.18 -5.86 10.43
N VAL A 64 16.06 -5.43 9.18
CA VAL A 64 16.40 -4.08 8.70
C VAL A 64 15.24 -3.53 7.86
N TRP A 65 15.19 -2.20 7.73
CA TRP A 65 14.26 -1.59 6.79
C TRP A 65 14.53 -2.08 5.36
N THR A 66 13.45 -2.33 4.62
CA THR A 66 13.48 -2.90 3.27
C THR A 66 12.78 -1.92 2.33
N THR A 67 13.40 -1.64 1.18
CA THR A 67 12.82 -0.78 0.15
C THR A 67 11.58 -1.43 -0.47
N THR A 68 10.63 -0.63 -0.94
CA THR A 68 9.43 -1.11 -1.62
C THR A 68 9.76 -2.01 -2.81
N LEU A 69 10.82 -1.70 -3.56
CA LEU A 69 11.28 -2.53 -4.68
C LEU A 69 11.67 -3.95 -4.21
N ASN A 70 12.38 -4.07 -3.09
CA ASN A 70 12.79 -5.37 -2.57
C ASN A 70 11.60 -6.17 -2.04
N VAL A 71 10.60 -5.50 -1.45
CA VAL A 71 9.32 -6.13 -1.05
C VAL A 71 8.57 -6.65 -2.28
N LEU A 72 8.49 -5.86 -3.36
CA LEU A 72 7.88 -6.28 -4.63
C LEU A 72 8.59 -7.48 -5.24
N LYS A 73 9.92 -7.45 -5.31
CA LYS A 73 10.73 -8.56 -5.84
C LYS A 73 10.51 -9.85 -5.03
N HIS A 74 10.43 -9.74 -3.71
CA HIS A 74 10.11 -10.88 -2.84
C HIS A 74 8.75 -11.49 -3.19
N HIS A 75 7.69 -10.68 -3.24
CA HIS A 75 6.35 -11.18 -3.54
C HIS A 75 6.20 -11.68 -4.99
N GLN A 76 6.91 -11.09 -5.95
CA GLN A 76 6.98 -11.62 -7.32
C GLN A 76 7.54 -13.03 -7.34
N GLN A 77 8.62 -13.30 -6.59
CA GLN A 77 9.21 -14.63 -6.52
C GLN A 77 8.29 -15.62 -5.81
N GLU A 78 7.75 -15.25 -4.64
CA GLU A 78 6.84 -16.10 -3.87
C GLU A 78 5.59 -16.49 -4.66
N VAL A 79 4.92 -15.50 -5.26
CA VAL A 79 3.69 -15.72 -6.03
C VAL A 79 3.96 -16.55 -7.28
N LYS A 80 5.08 -16.33 -7.99
CA LYS A 80 5.44 -17.15 -9.16
C LYS A 80 5.69 -18.61 -8.79
N ILE A 81 6.28 -18.85 -7.62
CA ILE A 81 6.49 -20.22 -7.10
C ILE A 81 5.14 -20.87 -6.77
N ARG A 82 4.21 -20.14 -6.15
CA ARG A 82 2.94 -20.68 -5.68
C ARG A 82 1.86 -20.82 -6.77
N LEU A 83 1.75 -19.83 -7.65
CA LEU A 83 0.66 -19.72 -8.64
C LEU A 83 1.12 -19.94 -10.09
N GLY A 84 2.42 -19.97 -10.35
CA GLY A 84 3.00 -20.18 -11.67
C GLY A 84 3.60 -18.93 -12.31
N PRO A 85 4.37 -19.10 -13.40
CA PRO A 85 5.18 -18.05 -14.00
C PRO A 85 4.37 -16.94 -14.69
N ASP A 86 3.12 -17.23 -15.06
CA ASP A 86 2.25 -16.33 -15.81
C ASP A 86 1.55 -15.28 -14.92
N VAL A 87 1.80 -15.31 -13.60
CA VAL A 87 1.25 -14.32 -12.67
C VAL A 87 2.15 -13.10 -12.54
N GLU A 88 1.52 -11.92 -12.65
CA GLU A 88 2.13 -10.62 -12.48
C GLU A 88 1.79 -10.04 -11.10
N VAL A 89 2.76 -9.36 -10.48
CA VAL A 89 2.55 -8.61 -9.24
C VAL A 89 2.72 -7.13 -9.55
N LEU A 90 1.70 -6.34 -9.21
CA LEU A 90 1.66 -4.89 -9.40
C LEU A 90 1.66 -4.19 -8.04
N LEU A 91 2.32 -3.04 -7.95
CA LEU A 91 2.27 -2.21 -6.74
C LEU A 91 1.02 -1.32 -6.76
N LEU A 92 0.15 -1.46 -5.76
CA LEU A 92 -1.01 -0.58 -5.57
C LEU A 92 -0.68 0.59 -4.64
N VAL A 93 -0.82 1.82 -5.13
CA VAL A 93 -0.57 3.05 -4.37
C VAL A 93 -1.65 4.10 -4.56
N GLY A 94 -1.73 5.05 -3.63
CA GLY A 94 -2.46 6.29 -3.85
C GLY A 94 -1.65 7.27 -4.71
N GLY A 95 -2.34 8.19 -5.39
CA GLY A 95 -1.68 9.25 -6.18
C GLY A 95 -0.68 10.08 -5.37
N ASP A 96 -0.94 10.27 -4.07
CA ASP A 96 -0.05 10.95 -3.13
C ASP A 96 1.32 10.28 -2.98
N VAL A 97 1.42 8.96 -3.17
CA VAL A 97 2.72 8.25 -3.15
C VAL A 97 3.49 8.50 -4.43
N VAL A 98 2.82 8.45 -5.59
CA VAL A 98 3.46 8.70 -6.89
C VAL A 98 4.03 10.11 -6.93
N GLU A 99 3.32 11.10 -6.37
CA GLU A 99 3.79 12.49 -6.26
C GLU A 99 5.03 12.66 -5.37
N THR A 100 5.43 11.63 -4.61
CA THR A 100 6.68 11.65 -3.85
C THR A 100 7.89 11.14 -4.64
N PHE A 101 7.68 10.50 -5.80
CA PHE A 101 8.76 9.91 -6.60
C PHE A 101 9.79 10.95 -7.09
N ASP A 102 9.38 12.20 -7.29
CA ASP A 102 10.23 13.31 -7.70
C ASP A 102 10.57 14.29 -6.56
N LYS A 103 10.23 13.94 -5.31
CA LYS A 103 10.37 14.84 -4.16
C LYS A 103 11.72 14.67 -3.47
N TYR A 104 12.11 15.74 -2.78
CA TYR A 104 13.35 15.84 -2.04
C TYR A 104 13.06 15.94 -0.54
N ASN A 105 13.91 15.30 0.25
CA ASN A 105 14.03 15.52 1.68
C ASN A 105 14.61 16.92 1.97
N ALA A 106 14.52 17.35 3.23
CA ALA A 106 15.03 18.65 3.66
C ALA A 106 16.54 18.84 3.47
N ASP A 107 17.29 17.73 3.40
CA ASP A 107 18.74 17.71 3.16
C ASP A 107 19.11 17.73 1.66
N GLY A 108 18.13 17.81 0.76
CA GLY A 108 18.34 17.80 -0.69
C GLY A 108 18.54 16.40 -1.29
N SER A 109 18.48 15.33 -0.50
CA SER A 109 18.41 13.97 -1.03
C SER A 109 17.02 13.67 -1.58
N LEU A 110 16.93 12.78 -2.58
CA LEU A 110 15.63 12.31 -3.07
C LEU A 110 14.93 11.43 -2.02
N VAL A 111 13.60 11.53 -1.95
CA VAL A 111 12.78 10.64 -1.12
C VAL A 111 12.87 9.20 -1.63
N TRP A 112 12.97 9.02 -2.94
CA TRP A 112 13.11 7.73 -3.61
C TRP A 112 14.39 7.68 -4.44
N ASN A 113 15.04 6.52 -4.44
CA ASN A 113 16.07 6.24 -5.44
C ASN A 113 15.38 6.14 -6.82
N LEU A 114 15.84 6.90 -7.83
CA LEU A 114 15.18 6.94 -9.14
C LEU A 114 15.31 5.64 -9.93
N GLU A 115 16.39 4.88 -9.75
CA GLU A 115 16.54 3.55 -10.37
C GLU A 115 15.52 2.59 -9.76
N ASP A 116 15.30 2.67 -8.44
CA ASP A 116 14.25 1.90 -7.77
C ASP A 116 12.85 2.28 -8.30
N VAL A 117 12.58 3.58 -8.48
CA VAL A 117 11.29 4.03 -9.05
C VAL A 117 11.11 3.53 -10.48
N GLN A 118 12.14 3.65 -11.33
CA GLN A 118 12.09 3.16 -12.71
C GLN A 118 11.79 1.66 -12.74
N GLU A 119 12.41 0.87 -11.87
CA GLU A 119 12.15 -0.57 -11.79
C GLU A 119 10.75 -0.89 -11.26
N ILE A 120 10.26 -0.17 -10.25
CA ILE A 120 8.87 -0.28 -9.75
C ILE A 120 7.87 0.01 -10.87
N VAL A 121 8.06 1.09 -11.62
CA VAL A 121 7.20 1.47 -12.75
C VAL A 121 7.25 0.41 -13.85
N SER A 122 8.43 -0.15 -14.12
CA SER A 122 8.62 -1.22 -15.11
C SER A 122 7.95 -2.52 -14.69
N ILE A 123 7.95 -2.85 -13.39
CA ILE A 123 7.20 -3.99 -12.82
C ILE A 123 5.70 -3.77 -12.99
N GLY A 124 5.24 -2.57 -12.64
CA GLY A 124 3.89 -2.12 -12.85
C GLY A 124 3.22 -1.57 -11.60
N LEU A 125 2.37 -0.57 -11.83
CA LEU A 125 1.70 0.22 -10.81
C LEU A 125 0.21 0.24 -11.05
N VAL A 126 -0.57 0.15 -9.98
CA VAL A 126 -1.97 0.52 -9.98
C VAL A 126 -2.12 1.74 -9.09
N VAL A 127 -2.66 2.82 -9.63
CA VAL A 127 -2.71 4.11 -8.96
C VAL A 127 -4.16 4.49 -8.70
N GLN A 128 -4.52 4.60 -7.41
CA GLN A 128 -5.80 5.19 -7.03
C GLN A 128 -5.63 6.72 -6.94
N PRO A 129 -6.27 7.51 -7.81
CA PRO A 129 -6.17 8.97 -7.74
C PRO A 129 -6.75 9.48 -6.42
N ARG A 130 -6.18 10.57 -5.90
CA ARG A 130 -6.71 11.31 -4.75
C ARG A 130 -7.06 12.74 -5.15
N PRO A 131 -8.03 13.38 -4.48
CA PRO A 131 -8.31 14.79 -4.73
C PRO A 131 -7.06 15.64 -4.56
N GLY A 132 -6.74 16.42 -5.59
CA GLY A 132 -5.57 17.31 -5.60
C GLY A 132 -4.25 16.65 -5.97
N SER A 133 -4.23 15.34 -6.29
CA SER A 133 -3.01 14.69 -6.82
C SER A 133 -3.07 14.49 -8.34
N ASP A 134 -1.97 14.73 -9.06
CA ASP A 134 -1.81 14.40 -10.49
C ASP A 134 -0.63 13.42 -10.70
N PRO A 135 -0.84 12.11 -10.44
CA PRO A 135 0.21 11.11 -10.59
C PRO A 135 0.67 10.93 -12.04
N GLU A 136 -0.17 11.25 -13.03
CA GLU A 136 0.24 11.16 -14.44
C GLU A 136 1.21 12.26 -14.81
N GLU A 137 1.02 13.48 -14.30
CA GLU A 137 1.97 14.58 -14.49
C GLU A 137 3.34 14.24 -13.87
N THR A 138 3.38 13.71 -12.64
CA THR A 138 4.64 13.28 -12.02
C THR A 138 5.36 12.21 -12.85
N LEU A 139 4.65 11.19 -13.34
CA LEU A 139 5.26 10.14 -14.16
C LEU A 139 5.74 10.66 -15.52
N LYS A 140 5.03 11.63 -16.13
CA LYS A 140 5.48 12.31 -17.35
C LYS A 140 6.78 13.08 -17.10
N ASN A 141 6.88 13.78 -15.97
CA ASN A 141 8.07 14.58 -15.63
C ASN A 141 9.31 13.71 -15.34
N LEU A 142 9.11 12.50 -14.81
CA LEU A 142 10.19 11.53 -14.62
C LEU A 142 10.68 10.90 -15.93
N ASP A 143 9.86 10.95 -16.99
CA ASP A 143 10.19 10.55 -18.37
C ASP A 143 10.81 9.14 -18.50
N PHE A 144 10.34 8.19 -17.69
CA PHE A 144 10.79 6.79 -17.79
C PHE A 144 10.25 6.15 -19.07
N LEU A 145 11.11 5.51 -19.85
CA LEU A 145 10.71 4.88 -21.11
C LEU A 145 9.61 3.83 -20.87
N GLY A 146 8.50 3.94 -21.61
CA GLY A 146 7.45 2.93 -21.63
C GLY A 146 6.55 2.89 -20.39
N TRP A 147 6.64 3.86 -19.47
CA TRP A 147 5.88 3.87 -18.21
C TRP A 147 4.36 3.66 -18.40
N THR A 148 3.79 4.16 -19.51
CA THR A 148 2.34 4.07 -19.78
C THR A 148 1.84 2.64 -20.00
N GLN A 149 2.72 1.69 -20.33
CA GLN A 149 2.32 0.31 -20.59
C GLN A 149 2.00 -0.47 -19.31
N ASN A 150 2.66 -0.11 -18.20
CA ASN A 150 2.61 -0.86 -16.94
C ASN A 150 1.96 -0.06 -15.79
N VAL A 151 1.43 1.13 -16.09
CA VAL A 151 0.74 1.99 -15.11
C VAL A 151 -0.75 2.03 -15.37
N TYR A 152 -1.53 1.63 -14.36
CA TYR A 152 -2.99 1.54 -14.40
C TYR A 152 -3.60 2.57 -13.45
N VAL A 153 -4.06 3.70 -13.99
CA VAL A 153 -4.77 4.72 -13.19
C VAL A 153 -6.26 4.36 -13.08
N ILE A 154 -6.76 4.22 -11.85
CA ILE A 154 -8.15 3.83 -11.59
C ILE A 154 -9.09 5.00 -11.93
N LYS A 155 -10.01 4.80 -12.88
CA LYS A 155 -10.95 5.87 -13.33
C LYS A 155 -12.25 5.95 -12.53
N ASN A 156 -12.77 4.82 -12.07
CA ASN A 156 -14.09 4.72 -11.44
C ASN A 156 -13.98 4.41 -9.94
N VAL A 157 -13.31 5.28 -9.18
CA VAL A 157 -13.14 5.10 -7.73
C VAL A 157 -14.49 5.22 -7.03
N ILE A 158 -14.96 4.14 -6.39
CA ILE A 158 -16.11 4.19 -5.49
C ILE A 158 -15.58 4.60 -4.11
N ALA A 159 -16.18 5.66 -3.55
CA ALA A 159 -15.85 6.24 -2.24
C ALA A 159 -14.34 6.40 -2.02
N SER A 160 -13.78 7.55 -2.41
CA SER A 160 -12.41 7.90 -1.99
C SER A 160 -12.40 7.96 -0.46
N ASN A 161 -11.92 6.90 0.19
CA ASN A 161 -11.88 6.84 1.66
C ASN A 161 -11.04 8.02 2.18
N VAL A 162 -11.72 9.09 2.62
CA VAL A 162 -11.12 10.29 3.21
C VAL A 162 -10.59 9.99 4.63
N ILE A 163 -10.87 8.80 5.14
CA ILE A 163 -10.46 8.36 6.48
C ILE A 163 -8.95 8.09 6.48
N SER A 164 -8.20 8.92 7.19
CA SER A 164 -6.76 8.74 7.41
C SER A 164 -6.49 8.01 8.72
N SER A 165 -5.43 7.18 8.77
CA SER A 165 -4.99 6.55 10.01
C SER A 165 -4.60 7.57 11.09
N THR A 166 -4.15 8.77 10.70
CA THR A 166 -3.86 9.87 11.64
C THR A 166 -5.13 10.34 12.34
N SER A 167 -6.20 10.56 11.59
CA SER A 167 -7.51 10.95 12.13
C SER A 167 -8.10 9.87 13.05
N LEU A 168 -7.93 8.59 12.70
CA LEU A 168 -8.37 7.48 13.55
C LEU A 168 -7.61 7.43 14.87
N ARG A 169 -6.27 7.53 14.86
CA ARG A 169 -5.47 7.57 16.09
C ARG A 169 -5.83 8.77 16.97
N ALA A 170 -6.08 9.95 16.39
CA ALA A 170 -6.53 11.11 17.14
C ALA A 170 -7.91 10.88 17.78
N ALA A 171 -8.85 10.28 17.05
CA ALA A 171 -10.17 9.95 17.60
C ALA A 171 -10.09 8.98 18.79
N ILE A 172 -9.21 7.98 18.74
CA ILE A 172 -8.99 7.05 19.86
C ILE A 172 -8.49 7.80 21.11
N LYS A 173 -7.49 8.66 20.96
CA LYS A 173 -6.95 9.49 22.06
C LYS A 173 -7.97 10.43 22.68
N GLU A 174 -8.92 10.91 21.87
CA GLU A 174 -10.02 11.76 22.30
C GLU A 174 -11.22 10.95 22.83
N HIS A 175 -11.07 9.64 23.02
CA HIS A 175 -12.13 8.71 23.43
C HIS A 175 -13.39 8.75 22.52
N ARG A 176 -13.20 9.07 21.25
CA ARG A 176 -14.26 9.05 20.23
C ARG A 176 -14.35 7.70 19.54
N SER A 177 -15.57 7.36 19.12
CA SER A 177 -15.82 6.13 18.37
C SER A 177 -15.17 6.18 16.99
N ILE A 178 -14.54 5.06 16.59
CA ILE A 178 -14.06 4.79 15.24
C ILE A 178 -14.89 3.70 14.53
N LYS A 179 -16.07 3.35 15.09
CA LYS A 179 -16.96 2.33 14.48
C LYS A 179 -17.35 2.74 13.06
N TYR A 180 -17.43 1.75 12.15
CA TYR A 180 -17.72 1.92 10.72
C TYR A 180 -16.65 2.65 9.90
N THR A 181 -15.51 3.00 10.51
CA THR A 181 -14.36 3.57 9.78
C THR A 181 -13.24 2.57 9.55
N THR A 182 -13.26 1.46 10.28
CA THR A 182 -12.35 0.31 10.20
C THR A 182 -13.12 -0.94 10.66
N PRO A 183 -12.67 -2.17 10.32
CA PRO A 183 -13.37 -3.40 10.71
C PRO A 183 -13.51 -3.55 12.23
N ASP A 184 -14.61 -4.15 12.69
CA ASP A 184 -14.92 -4.31 14.12
C ASP A 184 -13.89 -5.21 14.84
N GLU A 185 -13.30 -6.18 14.14
CA GLU A 185 -12.22 -7.03 14.64
C GLU A 185 -10.95 -6.22 14.94
N VAL A 186 -10.64 -5.21 14.12
CA VAL A 186 -9.52 -4.29 14.35
C VAL A 186 -9.79 -3.41 15.57
N ILE A 187 -11.02 -2.92 15.72
CA ILE A 187 -11.44 -2.11 16.89
C ILE A 187 -11.32 -2.95 18.16
N THR A 188 -11.72 -4.23 18.10
CA THR A 188 -11.62 -5.16 19.23
C THR A 188 -10.16 -5.37 19.63
N TYR A 189 -9.29 -5.65 18.66
CA TYR A 189 -7.85 -5.82 18.89
C TYR A 189 -7.20 -4.57 19.53
N ILE A 190 -7.53 -3.37 19.02
CA ILE A 190 -7.02 -2.11 19.55
C ILE A 190 -7.35 -1.97 21.05
N LYS A 191 -8.58 -2.30 21.44
CA LYS A 191 -9.04 -2.21 22.84
C LYS A 191 -8.38 -3.24 23.75
N GLU A 192 -8.30 -4.49 23.31
CA GLU A 192 -7.69 -5.58 24.09
C GLU A 192 -6.20 -5.33 24.39
N HIS A 193 -5.52 -4.61 23.51
CA HIS A 193 -4.10 -4.31 23.60
C HIS A 193 -3.78 -2.87 24.06
N ASN A 194 -4.79 -2.08 24.43
CA ASN A 194 -4.64 -0.66 24.85
C ASN A 194 -3.79 0.16 23.86
N LEU A 195 -4.07 0.03 22.56
CA LEU A 195 -3.29 0.70 21.52
C LEU A 195 -3.82 2.10 21.24
N TYR A 196 -2.88 3.04 21.01
CA TYR A 196 -3.17 4.42 20.61
C TYR A 196 -3.87 5.31 21.66
N GLU A 197 -3.86 4.89 22.93
CA GLU A 197 -4.24 5.73 24.07
C GLU A 197 -3.25 6.88 24.30
#